data_AF-A0AAD9X1R4-F1
#
_entry.id   AF-A0AAD9X1R4-F1
#
_cell.length_a   1.000
_cell.length_b   1.000
_cell.length_c   1.000
_cell.angle_alpha   90.00
_cell.angle_beta   90.00
_cell.angle_gamma   90.00
#
_symmetry.space_group_name_H-M   'P 1'
#
loop_
_entity.id
_entity.type
_entity.pdbx_description
1 polymer ?
#
loop_
_entity_poly.entity_id
_entity_poly.type
_entity_poly.pdbx_seq_one_letter_code
_entity_poly.pdbx_strand_id
1 'polypeptide(L)'
;MHSGTCTYNRSGGGACGYKDAVEQAPLSSMVSTGGPSLFYSAKECGACYQIQLISYYPASVVITDGCPGGPCDSDSVHFDLSGAAFGAMANSGHSNPLCRVLLIQDRR
;
A
#
# COMPACT_ATOMS: atom_id res chain seq x y z
N MET A 1 -0.01 -3.99 22.58
CA MET A 1 0.37 -2.87 21.70
C MET A 1 1.63 -3.29 20.97
N HIS A 2 1.51 -3.81 19.75
CA HIS A 2 2.70 -4.17 18.96
C HIS A 2 3.17 -2.90 18.24
N SER A 3 4.31 -2.36 18.71
CA SER A 3 5.07 -1.32 18.02
C SER A 3 5.65 -1.94 16.75
N GLY A 4 4.91 -1.91 15.66
CA GLY A 4 5.43 -2.27 14.34
C GLY A 4 6.19 -1.08 13.78
N THR A 5 7.51 -1.18 13.66
CA THR A 5 8.30 -0.24 12.88
C THR A 5 7.99 -0.45 11.40
N CYS A 6 7.91 0.65 10.64
CA CYS A 6 7.65 0.64 9.20
C CYS A 6 8.84 0.02 8.45
N THR A 7 8.92 -1.31 8.40
CA THR A 7 9.90 -1.98 7.57
C THR A 7 9.33 -2.12 6.17
N TYR A 8 9.36 -1.04 5.38
CA TYR A 8 9.39 -1.19 3.92
C TYR A 8 10.75 -1.79 3.58
N ASN A 9 10.86 -3.12 3.61
CA ASN A 9 12.10 -3.79 3.26
C ASN A 9 12.27 -3.74 1.74
N ARG A 10 12.85 -2.63 1.27
CA ARG A 10 13.26 -2.37 -0.12
C ARG A 10 14.44 -3.25 -0.52
N SER A 11 14.30 -4.57 -0.43
CA SER A 11 15.33 -5.47 -0.94
C SER A 11 15.09 -5.71 -2.43
N GLY A 12 15.93 -5.11 -3.29
CA GLY A 12 16.06 -5.52 -4.70
C GLY A 12 15.06 -4.94 -5.72
N GLY A 13 14.28 -3.92 -5.36
CA GLY A 13 13.37 -3.24 -6.30
C GLY A 13 11.91 -3.70 -6.27
N GLY A 14 11.54 -4.49 -5.26
CA GLY A 14 10.21 -5.09 -5.10
C GLY A 14 9.93 -6.17 -6.14
N ALA A 15 8.94 -7.01 -5.88
CA ALA A 15 8.54 -8.11 -6.75
C ALA A 15 8.08 -7.65 -8.16
N CYS A 16 7.77 -6.36 -8.34
CA CYS A 16 7.47 -5.77 -9.64
C CYS A 16 8.66 -5.10 -10.35
N GLY A 17 9.82 -4.94 -9.68
CA GLY A 17 11.03 -4.43 -10.31
C GLY A 17 11.09 -2.91 -10.59
N TYR A 18 10.21 -2.10 -10.00
CA TYR A 18 10.17 -0.65 -10.23
C TYR A 18 11.38 0.10 -9.66
N LYS A 19 12.06 -0.43 -8.64
CA LYS A 19 13.29 0.16 -8.07
C LYS A 19 13.08 1.66 -7.74
N ASP A 20 13.95 2.52 -8.24
CA ASP A 20 13.95 3.96 -7.96
C ASP A 20 12.81 4.71 -8.66
N ALA A 21 12.11 4.08 -9.62
CA ALA A 21 10.94 4.67 -10.24
C ALA A 21 9.78 4.87 -9.25
N VAL A 22 9.77 4.13 -8.13
CA VAL A 22 8.77 4.30 -7.06
C VAL A 22 8.75 5.72 -6.51
N GLU A 23 9.92 6.36 -6.38
CA GLU A 23 10.05 7.71 -5.80
C GLU A 23 9.86 8.82 -6.84
N GLN A 24 9.93 8.49 -8.13
CA GLN A 24 9.87 9.44 -9.22
C GLN A 24 8.45 9.58 -9.75
N ALA A 25 8.14 10.71 -10.38
CA ALA A 25 6.90 10.83 -11.14
C ALA A 25 6.84 9.76 -12.24
N PRO A 26 5.67 9.16 -12.51
CA PRO A 26 4.35 9.52 -11.98
C PRO A 26 3.99 8.86 -10.64
N LEU A 27 4.82 7.95 -10.10
CA LEU A 27 4.51 7.21 -8.88
C LEU A 27 4.63 8.08 -7.64
N SER A 28 5.69 8.90 -7.53
CA SER A 28 5.88 9.87 -6.44
C SER A 28 5.63 9.29 -5.05
N SER A 29 6.07 8.05 -4.83
CA SER A 29 5.84 7.25 -3.63
C SER A 29 4.37 6.93 -3.33
N MET A 30 3.42 7.19 -4.22
CA MET A 30 2.00 6.81 -4.11
C MET A 30 1.80 5.34 -4.49
N VAL A 31 2.37 4.45 -3.68
CA VAL A 31 2.41 3.00 -3.95
C VAL A 31 1.90 2.17 -2.77
N SER A 32 1.57 0.92 -3.06
CA SER A 32 1.19 -0.10 -2.08
C SER A 32 1.84 -1.44 -2.40
N THR A 33 2.04 -2.28 -1.39
CA THR A 33 2.18 -3.72 -1.60
C THR A 33 0.81 -4.38 -1.52
N GLY A 34 0.62 -5.49 -2.24
CA GLY A 34 -0.60 -6.29 -2.18
C GLY A 34 -0.40 -7.61 -1.45
N GLY A 35 -1.38 -8.02 -0.64
CA GLY A 35 -1.46 -9.40 -0.12
C GLY A 35 -1.63 -10.42 -1.26
N PRO A 36 -1.51 -11.73 -1.01
CA PRO A 36 -1.47 -12.76 -2.06
C PRO A 36 -2.68 -12.76 -3.00
N SER A 37 -3.87 -12.48 -2.48
CA SER A 37 -5.11 -12.38 -3.26
C SER A 37 -5.13 -11.19 -4.22
N LEU A 38 -4.47 -10.09 -3.86
CA LEU A 38 -4.39 -8.86 -4.64
C LEU A 38 -3.17 -8.87 -5.57
N PHE A 39 -1.98 -9.14 -5.03
CA PHE A 39 -0.74 -9.14 -5.83
C PHE A 39 -0.74 -10.24 -6.90
N TYR A 40 -1.41 -11.35 -6.62
CA TYR A 40 -1.67 -12.46 -7.53
C TYR A 40 -0.44 -12.86 -8.37
N SER A 41 0.67 -13.13 -7.67
CA SER A 41 1.97 -13.48 -8.26
C SER A 41 2.44 -12.48 -9.33
N ALA A 42 2.44 -11.19 -8.99
CA ALA A 42 2.89 -10.06 -9.80
C ALA A 42 1.99 -9.68 -10.99
N LYS A 43 0.81 -10.31 -11.15
CA LYS A 43 -0.10 -9.96 -12.25
C LYS A 43 -0.72 -8.58 -12.10
N GLU A 44 -0.90 -8.10 -10.87
CA GLU A 44 -1.39 -6.75 -10.60
C GLU A 44 -0.25 -5.73 -10.47
N CYS A 45 1.00 -6.06 -10.83
CA CYS A 45 2.07 -5.07 -10.89
C CYS A 45 1.71 -3.93 -11.85
N GLY A 46 1.73 -2.69 -11.35
CA GLY A 46 1.31 -1.51 -12.12
C GLY A 46 -0.19 -1.23 -12.09
N ALA A 47 -1.01 -2.08 -11.46
CA ALA A 47 -2.42 -1.81 -11.29
C ALA A 47 -2.64 -0.60 -10.36
N CYS A 48 -3.55 0.28 -10.76
CA CYS A 48 -3.90 1.49 -10.04
C CYS A 48 -5.23 1.31 -9.29
N TYR A 49 -5.25 1.63 -8.00
CA TYR A 49 -6.45 1.59 -7.18
C TYR A 49 -6.71 2.95 -6.55
N GLN A 50 -7.97 3.37 -6.52
CA GLN A 50 -8.40 4.49 -5.68
C GLN A 50 -8.88 3.93 -4.35
N ILE A 51 -8.22 4.36 -3.29
CA ILE A 51 -8.48 3.92 -1.93
C ILE A 51 -9.10 5.07 -1.17
N GLN A 52 -10.23 4.81 -0.49
CA GLN A 52 -10.91 5.81 0.31
C GLN A 52 -11.43 5.19 1.62
N LEU A 53 -11.17 5.88 2.73
CA LEU A 53 -11.82 5.64 4.01
C LEU A 53 -12.99 6.63 4.18
N ILE A 54 -14.05 6.21 4.87
CA ILE A 54 -15.34 6.94 4.98
C ILE A 54 -15.17 8.43 5.34
N SER A 55 -14.21 8.77 6.20
CA SER A 55 -13.98 10.14 6.69
C SER A 55 -12.67 10.77 6.21
N TYR A 56 -12.07 10.23 5.13
CA TYR A 56 -10.76 10.64 4.62
C TYR A 56 -10.82 10.93 3.11
N TYR A 57 -9.81 11.65 2.62
CA TYR A 57 -9.67 11.89 1.20
C TYR A 57 -9.24 10.62 0.47
N PRO A 58 -9.72 10.40 -0.77
CA PRO A 58 -9.27 9.28 -1.56
C PRO A 58 -7.80 9.48 -2.00
N ALA A 59 -7.02 8.40 -2.03
CA ALA A 59 -5.69 8.37 -2.60
C ALA A 59 -5.62 7.33 -3.74
N SER A 60 -4.93 7.69 -4.83
CA SER A 60 -4.60 6.71 -5.88
C SER A 60 -3.26 6.06 -5.57
N VAL A 61 -3.19 4.74 -5.64
CA VAL A 61 -1.97 3.97 -5.41
C VAL A 61 -1.71 2.96 -6.51
N VAL A 62 -0.43 2.68 -6.75
CA VAL A 62 0.00 1.63 -7.67
C VAL A 62 0.58 0.45 -6.90
N ILE A 63 0.23 -0.78 -7.31
CA ILE A 63 0.85 -1.99 -6.77
C ILE A 63 2.26 -2.14 -7.35
N THR A 64 3.27 -2.05 -6.49
CA THR A 64 4.68 -2.14 -6.90
C THR A 64 5.44 -3.29 -6.21
N ASP A 65 4.79 -4.00 -5.30
CA ASP A 65 5.37 -5.14 -4.59
C ASP A 65 4.29 -6.09 -4.05
N GLY A 66 4.72 -7.27 -3.60
CA GLY A 66 3.87 -8.25 -2.92
C GLY A 66 4.25 -8.38 -1.44
N CYS A 67 3.25 -8.62 -0.60
CA CYS A 67 3.42 -9.00 0.79
C CYS A 67 2.92 -10.43 1.00
N PRO A 68 3.78 -11.46 0.89
CA PRO A 68 3.36 -12.85 0.79
C PRO A 68 3.03 -13.54 2.11
N GLY A 69 3.06 -12.85 3.26
CA GLY A 69 2.87 -13.50 4.55
C GLY A 69 2.59 -12.55 5.70
N GLY A 70 2.43 -13.11 6.90
CA GLY A 70 2.05 -12.35 8.09
C GLY A 70 0.64 -11.77 7.96
N PRO A 71 0.40 -10.52 8.43
CA PRO A 71 -0.92 -9.89 8.35
C PRO A 71 -1.49 -9.81 6.92
N CYS A 72 -0.64 -9.79 5.89
CA CYS A 72 -1.06 -9.65 4.50
C CYS A 72 -1.75 -10.88 3.89
N ASP A 73 -1.54 -12.06 4.49
CA ASP A 73 -2.10 -13.35 4.02
C ASP A 73 -3.36 -13.75 4.81
N SER A 74 -3.74 -12.98 5.83
CA SER A 74 -4.88 -13.29 6.70
C SER A 74 -6.21 -12.76 6.17
N ASP A 75 -6.17 -11.83 5.22
CA ASP A 75 -7.33 -11.06 4.75
C ASP A 75 -7.73 -11.41 3.31
N SER A 76 -8.99 -11.18 2.96
CA SER A 76 -9.49 -11.38 1.59
C SER A 76 -8.84 -10.42 0.58
N VAL A 77 -8.59 -9.18 0.98
CA VAL A 77 -7.85 -8.16 0.23
C VAL A 77 -7.06 -7.31 1.22
N HIS A 78 -5.76 -7.17 0.98
CA HIS A 78 -4.85 -6.43 1.85
C HIS A 78 -3.99 -5.45 1.06
N PHE A 79 -4.02 -4.18 1.45
CA PHE A 79 -3.14 -3.13 0.96
C PHE A 79 -2.23 -2.65 2.10
N ASP A 80 -0.92 -2.75 1.89
CA ASP A 80 0.07 -2.11 2.76
C ASP A 80 0.60 -0.85 2.07
N LEU A 81 0.10 0.30 2.52
CA LEU A 81 0.31 1.59 1.90
C LEU A 81 1.63 2.21 2.33
N SER A 82 2.33 2.80 1.36
CA SER A 82 3.45 3.71 1.65
C SER A 82 3.01 4.88 2.55
N GLY A 83 3.97 5.46 3.26
CA GLY A 83 3.71 6.62 4.12
C GLY A 83 3.17 7.84 3.35
N ALA A 84 3.59 8.03 2.09
CA ALA A 84 3.08 9.10 1.22
C ALA A 84 1.62 8.85 0.84
N ALA A 85 1.27 7.65 0.39
CA ALA A 85 -0.11 7.28 0.08
C ALA A 85 -1.02 7.40 1.30
N PHE A 86 -0.57 6.94 2.46
CA PHE A 86 -1.32 7.06 3.70
C PHE A 86 -1.49 8.53 4.13
N GLY A 87 -0.42 9.32 4.06
CA GLY A 87 -0.43 10.74 4.38
C GLY A 87 -1.36 11.54 3.46
N ALA A 88 -1.45 11.19 2.19
CA ALA A 88 -2.36 11.83 1.23
C ALA A 88 -3.84 11.64 1.56
N MET A 89 -4.21 10.56 2.25
CA MET A 89 -5.59 10.35 2.69
C MET A 89 -5.94 11.17 3.94
N ALA A 90 -4.94 11.59 4.73
CA ALA A 90 -5.18 12.31 5.98
C ALA A 90 -5.90 13.64 5.75
N ASN A 91 -6.92 13.94 6.57
CA ASN A 91 -7.55 15.26 6.59
C ASN A 91 -6.50 16.32 6.98
N SER A 92 -6.57 17.51 6.37
CA SER A 92 -5.66 18.63 6.62
C SER A 92 -5.41 18.83 8.12
N GLY A 93 -4.20 18.53 8.58
CA GLY A 93 -3.79 18.61 9.99
C GLY A 93 -3.53 17.28 10.72
N HIS A 94 -3.81 16.12 10.10
CA HIS A 94 -3.64 14.80 10.72
C HIS A 94 -2.65 13.87 9.99
N SER A 95 -1.67 14.41 9.27
CA SER A 95 -0.61 13.64 8.62
C SER A 95 0.42 13.16 9.65
N ASN A 96 0.00 12.29 10.58
CA ASN A 96 0.96 11.53 11.37
C ASN A 96 1.23 10.24 10.58
N PRO A 97 2.47 9.99 10.14
CA PRO A 97 2.81 8.83 9.30
C PRO A 97 2.80 7.56 10.16
N LEU A 98 1.61 7.11 10.54
CA LEU A 98 1.37 5.80 11.11
C LEU A 98 0.88 4.94 9.95
N CYS A 99 1.70 4.00 9.48
CA CYS A 99 1.26 2.97 8.53
C CYS A 99 0.05 2.25 9.13
N ARG A 100 -1.17 2.64 8.73
CA ARG A 100 -2.35 1.81 8.98
C ARG A 100 -2.55 0.96 7.75
N VAL A 101 -2.52 -0.33 8.00
CA VAL A 101 -3.04 -1.37 7.12
C VAL A 101 -4.47 -1.02 6.74
N LEU A 102 -4.76 -1.05 5.44
CA LEU A 102 -6.14 -0.94 4.98
C LEU A 102 -6.70 -2.31 4.64
N LEU A 103 -7.69 -2.71 5.44
CA LEU A 103 -8.56 -3.83 5.12
C LEU A 103 -9.75 -3.28 4.35
N ILE A 104 -9.85 -3.61 3.06
CA ILE A 104 -11.12 -3.48 2.36
C ILE A 104 -11.89 -4.76 2.65
N GLN A 105 -12.74 -4.72 3.69
CA GLN A 105 -13.76 -5.76 3.86
C GLN A 105 -14.80 -5.53 2.77
N ASP A 106 -14.86 -6.42 1.78
CA ASP A 106 -15.90 -6.46 0.75
C ASP A 106 -17.27 -6.54 1.44
N ARG A 107 -17.95 -5.40 1.57
CA ARG A 107 -19.36 -5.36 2.00
C ARG A 107 -20.19 -5.59 0.74
N ARG A 108 -20.39 -6.88 0.41
CA ARG A 108 -21.55 -7.28 -0.40
C ARG A 108 -22.84 -6.87 0.29
#